data_AF-A0A0C2X666-F1
#
_entry.id   AF-A0A0C2X666-F1
#
_cell.length_a   1.000
_cell.length_b   1.000
_cell.length_c   1.000
_cell.angle_alpha   90.00
_cell.angle_beta   90.00
_cell.angle_gamma   90.00
#
_symmetry.space_group_name_H-M   'P 1'
#
loop_
_entity.id
_entity.type
_entity.pdbx_description
1 polymer ?
#
loop_
_entity_poly.entity_id
_entity_poly.type
_entity_poly.pdbx_seq_one_letter_code
_entity_poly.pdbx_strand_id
1 'polypeptide(L)'
;MNVNHSYFQPFENPSSYLLMKWFYSGSNAKTLAEMDRLVQEVLLKPDFNRVDLANFRAKRESQRVDVIKDKGLADSLFQATDGWYKINISLPVPFERIKYSSISQVPIFTVESLVYRRPLQVLSAALQDASPNEFHLQPSKLYWQHDDDPDNSERLYSELYDSDVFIDEHERIRAVYETKERDIVVAAMMLWSDSTQLANFGNASLWPIYLYLGNQTKYVRCKPSATAAHHIAYIPKVWLTIICSSTADLT
;
A
#
# COMPACT_ATOMS: atom_id res chain seq x y z
N MET A 1 45.50 -15.63 -47.29
CA MET A 1 46.03 -15.72 -45.91
C MET A 1 44.84 -15.66 -44.97
N ASN A 2 44.49 -16.77 -44.30
CA ASN A 2 43.40 -16.80 -43.33
C ASN A 2 43.87 -16.12 -42.05
N VAL A 3 43.48 -14.87 -41.84
CA VAL A 3 43.64 -14.23 -40.53
C VAL A 3 42.58 -14.84 -39.63
N ASN A 4 42.98 -15.81 -38.80
CA ASN A 4 42.17 -16.33 -37.71
C ASN A 4 42.00 -15.20 -36.69
N HIS A 5 41.11 -14.25 -36.97
CA HIS A 5 40.72 -13.24 -36.00
C HIS A 5 40.11 -13.97 -34.81
N SER A 6 40.80 -13.93 -33.68
CA SER A 6 40.28 -14.47 -32.44
C SER A 6 38.93 -13.79 -32.14
N TYR A 7 37.90 -14.56 -31.79
CA TYR A 7 36.51 -14.09 -31.69
C TYR A 7 36.28 -12.95 -30.67
N PHE A 8 37.28 -12.66 -29.85
CA PHE A 8 37.27 -11.67 -28.79
C PHE A 8 38.00 -10.37 -29.17
N GLN A 9 38.57 -10.25 -30.38
CA GLN A 9 39.09 -8.98 -30.89
C GLN A 9 37.95 -7.95 -31.01
N PRO A 10 38.15 -6.67 -30.64
CA PRO A 10 39.41 -5.97 -30.35
C PRO A 10 39.93 -6.08 -28.89
N PHE A 11 39.32 -6.92 -28.05
CA PHE A 11 39.71 -7.04 -26.65
C PHE A 11 40.95 -7.93 -26.47
N GLU A 12 41.73 -7.69 -25.42
CA GLU A 12 42.97 -8.43 -25.15
C GLU A 12 42.73 -9.89 -24.72
N ASN A 13 41.56 -10.18 -24.15
CA ASN A 13 41.22 -11.52 -23.67
C ASN A 13 39.71 -11.81 -23.77
N PRO A 14 39.32 -13.11 -23.77
CA PRO A 14 37.92 -13.54 -23.81
C PRO A 14 37.03 -13.00 -22.68
N SER A 15 37.56 -12.83 -21.47
CA SER A 15 36.77 -12.39 -20.30
C SER A 15 36.30 -10.95 -20.48
N SER A 16 37.20 -10.06 -20.90
CA SER A 16 36.88 -8.67 -21.23
C SER A 16 35.84 -8.60 -22.36
N TYR A 17 35.98 -9.43 -23.40
CA TYR A 17 34.98 -9.50 -24.47
C TYR A 17 33.61 -9.94 -23.97
N LEU A 18 33.51 -10.99 -23.16
CA LEU A 18 32.22 -11.50 -22.66
C LEU A 18 31.52 -10.49 -21.75
N LEU A 19 32.27 -9.79 -20.89
CA LEU A 19 31.75 -8.72 -20.03
C LEU A 19 31.22 -7.55 -20.85
N MET A 20 32.00 -7.06 -21.81
CA MET A 20 31.61 -5.93 -22.66
C MET A 20 30.49 -6.30 -23.63
N LYS A 21 30.47 -7.54 -24.15
CA LYS A 21 29.35 -8.05 -24.94
C LYS A 21 28.04 -8.04 -24.15
N TRP A 22 28.07 -8.48 -22.89
CA TRP A 22 26.91 -8.40 -22.00
C TRP A 22 26.54 -6.95 -21.66
N PHE A 23 27.52 -6.08 -21.40
CA PHE A 23 27.30 -4.66 -21.16
C PHE A 23 26.48 -4.00 -22.26
N TYR A 24 26.90 -4.20 -23.51
CA TYR A 24 26.25 -3.67 -24.70
C TYR A 24 24.94 -4.39 -25.05
N SER A 25 24.62 -5.50 -24.37
CA SER A 25 23.33 -6.17 -24.52
C SER A 25 22.28 -5.58 -23.57
N GLY A 26 21.10 -5.22 -24.09
CA GLY A 26 19.98 -4.71 -23.29
C GLY A 26 19.93 -3.19 -23.18
N SER A 27 19.34 -2.66 -22.09
CA SER A 27 19.06 -1.22 -21.95
C SER A 27 20.30 -0.36 -21.71
N ASN A 28 20.19 0.93 -22.06
CA ASN A 28 21.21 1.98 -21.90
C ASN A 28 21.43 2.41 -20.43
N ALA A 29 20.87 1.70 -19.45
CA ALA A 29 20.98 2.03 -18.04
C ALA A 29 22.32 1.62 -17.40
N LYS A 30 23.19 0.90 -18.13
CA LYS A 30 24.48 0.45 -17.62
C LYS A 30 25.55 1.50 -17.92
N THR A 31 26.36 1.85 -16.93
CA THR A 31 27.48 2.78 -17.09
C THR A 31 28.80 2.03 -17.02
N LEU A 32 29.85 2.58 -17.65
CA LEU A 32 31.20 2.00 -17.57
C LEU A 32 31.69 1.90 -16.11
N ALA A 33 31.34 2.89 -15.27
CA ALA A 33 31.69 2.86 -13.85
C ALA A 33 31.01 1.71 -13.08
N GLU A 34 29.75 1.40 -13.38
CA GLU A 34 29.07 0.23 -12.77
C GLU A 34 29.67 -1.10 -13.27
N MET A 35 30.18 -1.15 -14.50
CA MET A 35 30.91 -2.31 -14.99
C MET A 35 32.22 -2.53 -14.23
N ASP A 36 32.99 -1.47 -14.00
CA ASP A 36 34.22 -1.56 -13.23
C ASP A 36 33.94 -2.02 -11.79
N ARG A 37 32.87 -1.52 -11.16
CA ARG A 37 32.44 -2.01 -9.83
C ARG A 37 32.04 -3.48 -9.85
N LEU A 38 31.32 -3.96 -10.86
CA LEU A 38 31.00 -5.38 -10.97
C LEU A 38 32.27 -6.25 -10.98
N VAL A 39 33.32 -5.81 -11.69
CA VAL A 39 34.59 -6.55 -11.71
C VAL A 39 35.29 -6.49 -10.36
N GLN A 40 35.50 -5.29 -9.82
CA GLN A 40 36.31 -5.08 -8.62
C GLN A 40 35.63 -5.55 -7.33
N GLU A 41 34.33 -5.31 -7.20
CA GLU A 41 33.58 -5.53 -5.96
C GLU A 41 32.85 -6.87 -5.95
N VAL A 42 32.75 -7.57 -7.09
CA VAL A 42 32.08 -8.88 -7.17
C VAL A 42 33.03 -9.94 -7.73
N LEU A 43 33.44 -9.83 -8.99
CA LEU A 43 34.16 -10.93 -9.68
C LEU A 43 35.56 -11.22 -9.11
N LEU A 44 36.25 -10.20 -8.60
CA LEU A 44 37.59 -10.32 -8.02
C LEU A 44 37.58 -10.58 -6.50
N LYS A 45 36.41 -10.64 -5.85
CA LYS A 45 36.36 -10.92 -4.41
C LYS A 45 36.77 -12.37 -4.14
N PRO A 46 37.53 -12.64 -3.05
CA PRO A 46 37.98 -13.99 -2.72
C PRO A 46 36.81 -14.96 -2.44
N ASP A 47 35.69 -14.43 -1.98
CA ASP A 47 34.48 -15.20 -1.66
C ASP A 47 33.62 -15.50 -2.90
N PHE A 48 33.93 -14.91 -4.05
CA PHE A 48 33.17 -15.10 -5.27
C PHE A 48 33.61 -16.38 -5.99
N ASN A 49 32.69 -17.36 -6.07
CA ASN A 49 32.93 -18.62 -6.74
C ASN A 49 31.96 -18.81 -7.92
N ARG A 50 32.52 -18.95 -9.12
CA ARG A 50 31.76 -19.17 -10.36
C ARG A 50 30.90 -20.44 -10.32
N VAL A 51 31.27 -21.45 -9.51
CA VAL A 51 30.53 -22.72 -9.41
C VAL A 51 29.15 -22.49 -8.80
N ASP A 52 29.04 -21.55 -7.87
CA ASP A 52 27.78 -21.21 -7.18
C ASP A 52 26.75 -20.57 -8.15
N LEU A 53 27.23 -20.02 -9.27
CA LEU A 53 26.40 -19.39 -10.29
C LEU A 53 25.70 -20.37 -11.23
N ALA A 54 26.06 -21.66 -11.23
CA ALA A 54 25.45 -22.66 -12.12
C ALA A 54 23.91 -22.69 -11.99
N ASN A 55 23.41 -22.52 -10.76
CA ASN A 55 21.98 -22.48 -10.43
C ASN A 55 21.50 -21.08 -10.04
N PHE A 56 22.30 -20.03 -10.26
CA PHE A 56 21.92 -18.66 -9.92
C PHE A 56 20.78 -18.17 -10.81
N ARG A 57 19.81 -17.49 -10.19
CA ARG A 57 18.71 -16.82 -10.87
C ARG A 57 18.44 -15.51 -10.15
N ALA A 58 18.68 -14.38 -10.81
CA ALA A 58 18.49 -13.05 -10.22
C ALA A 58 17.09 -12.86 -9.62
N LYS A 59 16.04 -13.35 -10.30
CA LYS A 59 14.66 -13.32 -9.78
C LYS A 59 14.50 -14.07 -8.45
N ARG A 60 15.14 -15.23 -8.29
CA ARG A 60 15.06 -16.05 -7.06
C ARG A 60 15.78 -15.40 -5.90
N GLU A 61 16.98 -14.87 -6.13
CA GLU A 61 17.73 -14.20 -5.07
C GLU A 61 17.07 -12.88 -4.67
N SER A 62 16.49 -12.13 -5.63
CA SER A 62 15.64 -10.97 -5.31
C SER A 62 14.46 -11.36 -4.43
N GLN A 63 13.73 -12.43 -4.76
CA GLN A 63 12.62 -12.93 -3.93
C GLN A 63 13.07 -13.35 -2.52
N ARG A 64 14.25 -13.97 -2.39
CA ARG A 64 14.81 -14.33 -1.07
C ARG A 64 15.11 -13.11 -0.21
N VAL A 65 15.71 -12.08 -0.81
CA VAL A 65 15.99 -10.82 -0.10
C VAL A 65 14.68 -10.14 0.33
N ASP A 66 13.66 -10.14 -0.54
CA ASP A 66 12.33 -9.61 -0.21
C ASP A 66 11.75 -10.35 1.02
N VAL A 67 11.76 -11.69 1.03
CA VAL A 67 11.24 -12.50 2.14
C VAL A 67 11.99 -12.27 3.46
N ILE A 68 13.33 -12.12 3.41
CA ILE A 68 14.15 -11.89 4.62
C ILE A 68 13.89 -10.49 5.19
N LYS A 69 13.84 -9.47 4.32
CA LYS A 69 13.52 -8.10 4.74
C LYS A 69 12.11 -8.02 5.30
N ASP A 70 11.14 -8.65 4.66
CA ASP A 70 9.75 -8.63 5.11
C ASP A 70 9.60 -9.22 6.52
N LYS A 71 10.28 -10.33 6.85
CA LYS A 71 10.20 -10.93 8.19
C LYS A 71 10.82 -10.05 9.27
N GLY A 72 12.06 -9.60 9.07
CA GLY A 72 12.74 -8.76 10.07
C GLY A 72 12.09 -7.40 10.27
N LEU A 73 11.55 -6.82 9.19
CA LEU A 73 10.88 -5.53 9.21
C LEU A 73 9.46 -5.61 9.79
N ALA A 74 8.67 -6.63 9.44
CA ALA A 74 7.31 -6.77 9.95
C ALA A 74 7.26 -6.98 11.46
N ASP A 75 8.21 -7.73 12.03
CA ASP A 75 8.29 -7.93 13.48
C ASP A 75 8.73 -6.66 14.23
N SER A 76 9.47 -5.76 13.57
CA SER A 76 9.86 -4.47 14.14
C SER A 76 8.83 -3.35 13.92
N LEU A 77 8.09 -3.33 12.81
CA LEU A 77 7.18 -2.24 12.44
C LEU A 77 5.76 -2.40 12.99
N PHE A 78 5.30 -3.63 13.22
CA PHE A 78 3.91 -3.92 13.58
C PHE A 78 3.80 -4.40 15.03
N GLN A 79 4.33 -3.59 15.94
CA GLN A 79 4.29 -3.88 17.36
C GLN A 79 2.95 -3.48 17.98
N ALA A 80 2.50 -4.26 18.96
CA ALA A 80 1.27 -3.98 19.71
C ALA A 80 1.34 -2.69 20.52
N THR A 81 2.56 -2.28 20.94
CA THR A 81 2.82 -0.99 21.59
C THR A 81 2.48 0.19 20.69
N ASP A 82 2.64 0.02 19.38
CA ASP A 82 2.33 1.04 18.36
C ASP A 82 0.89 0.91 17.83
N GLY A 83 0.03 0.17 18.56
CA GLY A 83 -1.39 -0.01 18.24
C GLY A 83 -1.67 -1.00 17.09
N TRP A 84 -0.68 -1.78 16.66
CA TRP A 84 -0.85 -2.80 15.61
C TRP A 84 -1.19 -4.17 16.17
N TYR A 85 -2.17 -4.82 15.57
CA TYR A 85 -2.66 -6.14 15.96
C TYR A 85 -2.66 -7.08 14.76
N LYS A 86 -2.53 -8.37 15.01
CA LYS A 86 -2.66 -9.43 14.00
C LYS A 86 -3.98 -10.16 14.20
N ILE A 87 -4.70 -10.45 13.12
CA ILE A 87 -5.97 -11.20 13.14
C ILE A 87 -6.06 -12.12 11.93
N ASN A 88 -6.77 -13.24 12.09
CA ASN A 88 -7.15 -14.09 10.97
C ASN A 88 -8.58 -13.73 10.56
N ILE A 89 -8.80 -13.39 9.29
CA ILE A 89 -10.14 -13.09 8.76
C ILE A 89 -10.54 -14.15 7.74
N SER A 90 -11.78 -14.60 7.80
CA SER A 90 -12.35 -15.54 6.85
C SER A 90 -13.40 -14.82 6.01
N LEU A 91 -13.18 -14.76 4.70
CA LEU A 91 -13.98 -14.00 3.75
C LEU A 91 -14.58 -14.94 2.70
N PRO A 92 -15.89 -14.88 2.39
CA PRO A 92 -16.42 -15.56 1.21
C PRO A 92 -15.91 -14.86 -0.05
N VAL A 93 -15.13 -15.56 -0.87
CA VAL A 93 -14.54 -15.01 -2.10
C VAL A 93 -15.14 -15.71 -3.31
N PRO A 94 -16.02 -15.03 -4.08
CA PRO A 94 -16.56 -15.60 -5.31
C PRO A 94 -15.48 -15.64 -6.39
N PHE A 95 -15.49 -16.69 -7.20
CA PHE A 95 -14.59 -16.81 -8.35
C PHE A 95 -15.21 -16.18 -9.58
N GLU A 96 -14.35 -15.63 -10.43
CA GLU A 96 -14.76 -15.11 -11.72
C GLU A 96 -15.47 -16.22 -12.51
N ARG A 97 -16.63 -15.88 -13.11
CA ARG A 97 -17.42 -16.77 -13.98
C ARG A 97 -18.08 -17.96 -13.29
N ILE A 98 -18.03 -18.08 -11.96
CA ILE A 98 -18.82 -19.06 -11.20
C ILE A 98 -19.98 -18.33 -10.52
N LYS A 99 -21.21 -18.80 -10.75
CA LYS A 99 -22.41 -18.30 -10.07
C LYS A 99 -22.72 -19.20 -8.89
N TYR A 100 -22.93 -18.60 -7.73
CA TYR A 100 -23.37 -19.28 -6.51
C TYR A 100 -24.82 -18.88 -6.23
N SER A 101 -25.65 -19.85 -5.83
CA SER A 101 -27.06 -19.59 -5.54
C SER A 101 -27.26 -18.89 -4.19
N SER A 102 -26.28 -18.98 -3.29
CA SER A 102 -26.27 -18.32 -1.98
C SER A 102 -24.84 -18.06 -1.49
N ILE A 103 -24.69 -17.11 -0.55
CA ILE A 103 -23.38 -16.79 0.05
C ILE A 103 -22.77 -17.97 0.81
N SER A 104 -23.60 -18.88 1.35
CA SER A 104 -23.15 -20.09 2.04
C SER A 104 -22.45 -21.11 1.15
N GLN A 105 -22.63 -21.02 -0.17
CA GLN A 105 -21.97 -21.89 -1.15
C GLN A 105 -20.66 -21.28 -1.68
N VAL A 106 -20.38 -20.01 -1.36
CA VAL A 106 -19.16 -19.32 -1.79
C VAL A 106 -17.99 -19.85 -0.96
N PRO A 107 -16.87 -20.27 -1.59
CA PRO A 107 -15.70 -20.72 -0.86
C PRO A 107 -15.15 -19.64 0.08
N ILE A 108 -14.77 -20.08 1.27
CA ILE A 108 -14.23 -19.19 2.30
C ILE A 108 -12.71 -19.15 2.17
N PHE A 109 -12.18 -17.95 2.01
CA PHE A 109 -10.75 -17.68 2.02
C PHE A 109 -10.33 -17.10 3.37
N THR A 110 -9.37 -17.74 4.01
CA THR A 110 -8.80 -17.24 5.27
C THR A 110 -7.52 -16.46 4.99
N VAL A 111 -7.54 -15.17 5.31
CA VAL A 111 -6.33 -14.33 5.37
C VAL A 111 -5.74 -14.51 6.76
N GLU A 112 -4.58 -15.15 6.84
CA GLU A 112 -3.87 -15.33 8.10
C GLU A 112 -3.00 -14.11 8.43
N SER A 113 -2.90 -13.79 9.72
CA SER A 113 -2.01 -12.76 10.27
C SER A 113 -2.16 -11.38 9.62
N LEU A 114 -3.38 -10.98 9.27
CA LEU A 114 -3.68 -9.64 8.80
C LEU A 114 -3.30 -8.62 9.87
N VAL A 115 -2.47 -7.66 9.51
CA VAL A 115 -2.05 -6.57 10.39
C VAL A 115 -3.02 -5.40 10.30
N TYR A 116 -3.53 -4.94 11.45
CA TYR A 116 -4.47 -3.83 11.52
C TYR A 116 -4.35 -3.00 12.80
N ARG A 117 -4.88 -1.77 12.79
CA ARG A 117 -5.14 -0.91 13.95
C ARG A 117 -6.64 -0.85 14.20
N ARG A 118 -7.04 -0.72 15.46
CA ARG A 118 -8.47 -0.57 15.81
C ARG A 118 -8.95 0.82 15.35
N PRO A 119 -10.02 0.91 14.52
CA PRO A 119 -10.44 2.21 13.98
C PRO A 119 -10.77 3.26 15.05
N LEU A 120 -11.36 2.84 16.18
CA LEU A 120 -11.64 3.74 17.30
C LEU A 120 -10.38 4.29 17.97
N GLN A 121 -9.29 3.51 18.04
CA GLN A 121 -8.02 4.00 18.58
C GLN A 121 -7.40 5.03 17.64
N VAL A 122 -7.45 4.76 16.33
CA VAL A 122 -6.99 5.71 15.30
C VAL A 122 -7.79 7.01 15.34
N LEU A 123 -9.11 6.91 15.45
CA LEU A 123 -10.00 8.07 15.58
C LEU A 123 -9.70 8.87 16.85
N SER A 124 -9.57 8.19 17.99
CA SER A 124 -9.25 8.81 19.27
C SER A 124 -7.92 9.55 19.21
N ALA A 125 -6.87 8.94 18.65
CA ALA A 125 -5.57 9.59 18.48
C ALA A 125 -5.66 10.80 17.54
N ALA A 126 -6.32 10.65 16.39
CA ALA A 126 -6.47 11.74 15.42
C ALA A 126 -7.20 12.97 16.02
N LEU A 127 -8.21 12.76 16.86
CA LEU A 127 -8.94 13.84 17.53
C LEU A 127 -8.19 14.43 18.73
N GLN A 128 -7.30 13.66 19.38
CA GLN A 128 -6.46 14.17 20.48
C GLN A 128 -5.29 15.03 19.98
N ASP A 129 -4.72 14.66 18.84
CA ASP A 129 -3.62 15.40 18.20
C ASP A 129 -4.11 16.59 17.36
N ALA A 130 -5.42 16.66 17.10
CA ALA A 130 -6.06 17.68 16.29
C ALA A 130 -5.95 19.09 16.89
N SER A 131 -5.58 20.06 16.05
CA SER A 131 -5.90 21.45 16.37
C SER A 131 -7.42 21.70 16.19
N PRO A 132 -8.09 22.48 17.05
CA PRO A 132 -9.51 22.80 16.90
C PRO A 132 -9.87 23.40 15.52
N ASN A 133 -8.91 24.05 14.86
CA ASN A 133 -9.12 24.67 13.55
C ASN A 133 -9.00 23.69 12.37
N GLU A 134 -8.54 22.47 12.61
CA GLU A 134 -8.35 21.45 11.56
C GLU A 134 -9.61 20.62 11.32
N PHE A 135 -10.56 20.64 12.27
CA PHE A 135 -11.74 19.78 12.29
C PHE A 135 -13.03 20.57 12.37
N HIS A 136 -13.95 20.24 11.47
CA HIS A 136 -15.34 20.70 11.49
C HIS A 136 -16.18 19.64 12.20
N LEU A 137 -16.35 19.85 13.50
CA LEU A 137 -17.10 18.92 14.37
C LEU A 137 -18.60 19.22 14.39
N GLN A 138 -18.97 20.48 14.12
CA GLN A 138 -20.35 20.92 13.98
C GLN A 138 -20.68 21.04 12.49
N PRO A 139 -21.66 20.27 11.98
CA PRO A 139 -22.03 20.35 10.59
C PRO A 139 -22.92 21.56 10.31
N SER A 140 -22.90 22.03 9.07
CA SER A 140 -23.64 23.23 8.67
C SER A 140 -23.93 23.22 7.18
N LYS A 141 -25.08 23.79 6.79
CA LYS A 141 -25.41 24.02 5.38
C LYS A 141 -24.61 25.22 4.86
N LEU A 142 -23.93 25.04 3.73
CA LEU A 142 -23.20 26.13 3.07
C LEU A 142 -24.04 26.72 1.95
N TYR A 143 -24.15 28.05 1.90
CA TYR A 143 -24.87 28.77 0.85
C TYR A 143 -23.96 29.80 0.20
N TRP A 144 -24.09 29.94 -1.12
CA TRP A 144 -23.53 31.06 -1.86
C TRP A 144 -24.58 32.17 -1.96
N GLN A 145 -24.18 33.39 -1.62
CA GLN A 145 -24.99 34.58 -1.79
C GLN A 145 -24.45 35.36 -2.98
N HIS A 146 -25.33 35.68 -3.94
CA HIS A 146 -24.99 36.52 -5.08
C HIS A 146 -24.89 37.97 -4.61
N ASP A 147 -23.84 38.68 -5.05
CA ASP A 147 -23.65 40.10 -4.70
C ASP A 147 -24.79 40.98 -5.27
N ASP A 148 -25.30 40.63 -6.46
CA ASP A 148 -26.33 41.39 -7.16
C ASP A 148 -27.77 40.99 -6.78
N ASP A 149 -27.96 39.84 -6.13
CA ASP A 149 -29.27 39.33 -5.69
C ASP A 149 -29.14 38.53 -4.38
N PRO A 150 -29.03 39.22 -3.22
CA PRO A 150 -28.79 38.57 -1.93
C PRO A 150 -29.91 37.63 -1.47
N ASP A 151 -31.14 37.82 -1.97
CA ASP A 151 -32.31 37.01 -1.58
C ASP A 151 -32.34 35.66 -2.32
N ASN A 152 -31.58 35.51 -3.41
CA ASN A 152 -31.51 34.30 -4.21
C ASN A 152 -30.27 33.44 -3.86
N SER A 153 -30.13 33.05 -2.59
CA SER A 153 -28.99 32.22 -2.18
C SER A 153 -29.05 30.79 -2.74
N GLU A 154 -27.92 30.27 -3.20
CA GLU A 154 -27.80 28.91 -3.75
C GLU A 154 -27.15 27.94 -2.75
N ARG A 155 -27.67 26.72 -2.64
CA ARG A 155 -27.09 25.69 -1.76
C ARG A 155 -25.80 25.12 -2.38
N LEU A 156 -24.71 25.13 -1.60
CA LEU A 156 -23.45 24.51 -1.96
C LEU A 156 -23.26 23.16 -1.24
N TYR A 157 -22.63 22.22 -1.95
CA TYR A 157 -22.22 20.91 -1.44
C TYR A 157 -20.74 20.73 -1.74
N SER A 158 -19.91 20.64 -0.71
CA SER A 158 -18.46 20.59 -0.86
C SER A 158 -17.81 19.53 0.02
N GLU A 159 -18.17 19.45 1.29
CA GLU A 159 -17.54 18.59 2.30
C GLU A 159 -18.56 17.65 2.92
N LEU A 160 -18.10 16.58 3.58
CA LEU A 160 -19.05 15.59 4.08
C LEU A 160 -19.99 16.19 5.15
N TYR A 161 -19.47 17.09 5.98
CA TYR A 161 -20.19 17.77 7.05
C TYR A 161 -21.11 18.91 6.58
N ASP A 162 -21.14 19.23 5.28
CA ASP A 162 -22.13 20.14 4.70
C ASP A 162 -23.28 19.42 3.98
N SER A 163 -23.21 18.09 3.88
CA SER A 163 -24.26 17.28 3.27
C SER A 163 -25.48 17.12 4.19
N ASP A 164 -26.67 17.06 3.59
CA ASP A 164 -27.91 16.91 4.35
C ASP A 164 -27.91 15.60 5.16
N VAL A 165 -27.42 14.49 4.59
CA VAL A 165 -27.32 13.19 5.27
C VAL A 165 -26.47 13.27 6.54
N PHE A 166 -25.36 14.01 6.52
CA PHE A 166 -24.49 14.13 7.69
C PHE A 166 -25.09 15.04 8.76
N ILE A 167 -25.75 16.12 8.35
CA ILE A 167 -26.48 17.03 9.25
C ILE A 167 -27.61 16.26 9.95
N ASP A 168 -28.45 15.56 9.19
CA ASP A 168 -29.57 14.78 9.70
C ASP A 168 -29.09 13.71 10.70
N GLU A 169 -28.00 13.00 10.38
CA GLU A 169 -27.42 12.00 11.28
C GLU A 169 -26.85 12.63 12.56
N HIS A 170 -26.23 13.80 12.45
CA HIS A 170 -25.72 14.55 13.60
C HIS A 170 -26.87 15.00 14.52
N GLU A 171 -27.95 15.54 13.96
CA GLU A 171 -29.14 15.91 14.72
C GLU A 171 -29.80 14.69 15.37
N ARG A 172 -29.91 13.57 14.64
CA ARG A 172 -30.46 12.32 15.16
C ARG A 172 -29.67 11.80 16.35
N ILE A 173 -28.34 11.72 16.24
CA ILE A 173 -27.47 11.25 17.32
C ILE A 173 -27.51 12.21 18.51
N ARG A 174 -27.50 13.53 18.26
CA ARG A 174 -27.63 14.52 19.33
C ARG A 174 -28.95 14.34 20.09
N ALA A 175 -30.07 14.19 19.39
CA ALA A 175 -31.39 13.99 20.02
C ALA A 175 -31.47 12.72 20.88
N VAL A 176 -30.75 11.65 20.52
CA VAL A 176 -30.75 10.39 21.27
C VAL A 176 -29.89 10.48 22.53
N TYR A 177 -28.74 11.17 22.45
CA TYR A 177 -27.71 11.11 23.48
C TYR A 177 -27.51 12.42 24.23
N GLU A 178 -28.28 13.48 23.96
CA GLU A 178 -28.03 14.84 24.48
C GLU A 178 -27.67 14.84 25.97
N THR A 179 -26.44 15.23 26.28
CA THR A 179 -25.95 15.39 27.65
C THR A 179 -25.58 16.85 27.89
N LYS A 180 -25.71 17.32 29.13
CA LYS A 180 -25.26 18.67 29.52
C LYS A 180 -23.75 18.78 29.73
N GLU A 181 -23.02 17.65 29.69
CA GLU A 181 -21.61 17.60 30.11
C GLU A 181 -20.64 17.62 28.94
N ARG A 182 -21.05 17.15 27.75
CA ARG A 182 -20.17 17.01 26.59
C ARG A 182 -20.91 17.24 25.28
N ASP A 183 -20.24 17.89 24.35
CA ASP A 183 -20.69 17.99 22.96
C ASP A 183 -20.64 16.61 22.30
N ILE A 184 -21.73 16.27 21.63
CA ILE A 184 -21.85 15.04 20.86
C ILE A 184 -21.58 15.38 19.41
N VAL A 185 -20.65 14.65 18.81
CA VAL A 185 -20.19 14.90 17.44
C VAL A 185 -20.22 13.60 16.64
N VAL A 186 -20.55 13.72 15.36
CA VAL A 186 -20.43 12.62 14.41
C VAL A 186 -19.05 12.70 13.77
N ALA A 187 -18.32 11.59 13.83
CA ALA A 187 -17.02 11.47 13.19
C ALA A 187 -17.17 10.68 11.88
N ALA A 188 -16.93 11.33 10.75
CA ALA A 188 -16.94 10.73 9.44
C ALA A 188 -15.69 9.87 9.22
N MET A 189 -15.89 8.59 8.89
CA MET A 189 -14.80 7.66 8.57
C MET A 189 -14.78 7.35 7.07
N MET A 190 -13.71 7.74 6.37
CA MET A 190 -13.53 7.52 4.93
C MET A 190 -12.38 6.53 4.68
N LEU A 191 -12.70 5.31 4.26
CA LEU A 191 -11.72 4.26 4.01
C LEU A 191 -11.30 4.20 2.53
N TRP A 192 -10.00 4.04 2.30
CA TRP A 192 -9.40 3.93 0.96
C TRP A 192 -8.33 2.85 0.94
N SER A 193 -8.08 2.29 -0.26
CA SER A 193 -6.95 1.39 -0.49
C SER A 193 -6.40 1.62 -1.89
N ASP A 194 -5.08 1.59 -2.03
CA ASP A 194 -4.36 1.64 -3.29
C ASP A 194 -3.20 0.62 -3.29
N SER A 195 -2.57 0.42 -4.46
CA SER A 195 -1.41 -0.45 -4.57
C SER A 195 -0.14 0.37 -4.37
N THR A 196 0.67 0.00 -3.37
CA THR A 196 1.94 0.66 -3.07
C THR A 196 3.12 -0.28 -3.34
N GLN A 197 4.16 0.25 -3.99
CA GLN A 197 5.44 -0.45 -4.17
C GLN A 197 6.38 -0.03 -3.04
N LEU A 198 6.77 -0.98 -2.19
CA LEU A 198 7.53 -0.71 -0.96
C LEU A 198 9.03 -0.51 -1.15
N ALA A 199 9.60 -0.90 -2.29
CA ALA A 199 11.05 -0.93 -2.47
C ALA A 199 11.49 -0.36 -3.83
N ASN A 200 12.56 0.45 -3.81
CA ASN A 200 13.29 0.90 -5.02
C ASN A 200 13.90 -0.28 -5.80
N PHE A 201 14.15 -1.40 -5.14
CA PHE A 201 14.64 -2.65 -5.73
C PHE A 201 13.88 -3.82 -5.13
N GLY A 202 13.27 -4.65 -5.97
CA GLY A 202 12.44 -5.79 -5.56
C GLY A 202 11.02 -5.73 -6.13
N ASN A 203 10.27 -6.81 -5.98
CA ASN A 203 8.87 -6.92 -6.46
C ASN A 203 7.86 -6.93 -5.31
N ALA A 204 8.27 -6.45 -4.13
CA ALA A 204 7.42 -6.33 -2.95
C ALA A 204 6.33 -5.28 -3.19
N SER A 205 5.07 -5.69 -3.06
CA SER A 205 3.89 -4.85 -3.17
C SER A 205 3.07 -4.98 -1.90
N LEU A 206 2.50 -3.87 -1.44
CA LEU A 206 1.60 -3.85 -0.29
C LEU A 206 0.35 -3.04 -0.63
N TRP A 207 -0.79 -3.46 -0.09
CA TRP A 207 -2.06 -2.77 -0.24
C TRP A 207 -2.48 -2.20 1.12
N PRO A 208 -2.06 -0.96 1.44
CA PRO A 208 -2.50 -0.29 2.64
C PRO A 208 -4.01 0.00 2.59
N ILE A 209 -4.60 0.02 3.77
CA ILE A 209 -5.91 0.58 4.03
C ILE A 209 -5.69 1.85 4.86
N TYR A 210 -6.19 2.96 4.36
CA TYR A 210 -6.13 4.26 5.00
C TYR A 210 -7.50 4.67 5.50
N LEU A 211 -7.53 5.38 6.63
CA LEU A 211 -8.68 6.09 7.15
C LEU A 211 -8.39 7.59 7.09
N TYR A 212 -9.27 8.32 6.43
CA TYR A 212 -9.37 9.76 6.53
C TYR A 212 -10.58 10.15 7.36
N LEU A 213 -10.46 11.23 8.14
CA LEU A 213 -11.59 11.82 8.83
C LEU A 213 -12.30 12.80 7.87
N GLY A 214 -13.58 12.55 7.60
CA GLY A 214 -14.40 13.41 6.74
C GLY A 214 -14.70 14.78 7.35
N ASN A 215 -14.48 14.94 8.65
CA ASN A 215 -14.58 16.20 9.39
C ASN A 215 -13.46 17.20 9.05
N GLN A 216 -12.39 16.78 8.37
CA GLN A 216 -11.38 17.68 7.84
C GLN A 216 -11.81 18.21 6.47
N THR A 217 -11.19 19.28 5.96
CA THR A 217 -11.43 19.72 4.58
C THR A 217 -10.73 18.80 3.58
N LYS A 218 -11.23 18.72 2.35
CA LYS A 218 -10.52 18.09 1.22
C LYS A 218 -9.11 18.65 1.09
N TYR A 219 -8.95 19.96 1.27
CA TYR A 219 -7.65 20.62 1.20
C TYR A 219 -6.64 20.04 2.19
N VAL A 220 -7.02 19.90 3.47
CA VAL A 220 -6.16 19.31 4.50
C VAL A 220 -5.87 17.83 4.18
N ARG A 221 -6.89 17.05 3.81
CA ARG A 221 -6.70 15.64 3.44
C ARG A 221 -5.74 15.44 2.26
N CYS A 222 -5.78 16.34 1.28
CA CYS A 222 -4.93 16.27 0.10
C CYS A 222 -3.52 16.86 0.30
N LYS A 223 -3.22 17.43 1.47
CA LYS A 223 -1.91 18.01 1.78
C LYS A 223 -1.00 16.93 2.40
N PRO A 224 0.05 16.45 1.71
CA PRO A 224 0.89 15.36 2.23
C PRO A 224 1.54 15.66 3.57
N SER A 225 1.90 16.94 3.81
CA SER A 225 2.51 17.37 5.06
C SER A 225 1.53 17.46 6.25
N ALA A 226 0.22 17.31 6.02
CA ALA A 226 -0.79 17.33 7.08
C ALA A 226 -1.00 15.96 7.74
N THR A 227 -0.42 14.89 7.18
CA THR A 227 -0.48 13.53 7.74
C THR A 227 -1.91 13.05 8.06
N ALA A 228 -2.90 13.53 7.32
CA ALA A 228 -4.33 13.23 7.51
C ALA A 228 -4.73 11.79 7.09
N ALA A 229 -3.81 11.06 6.45
CA ALA A 229 -4.00 9.69 6.01
C ALA A 229 -3.55 8.71 7.10
N HIS A 230 -4.48 8.19 7.90
CA HIS A 230 -4.13 7.27 8.96
C HIS A 230 -4.12 5.83 8.46
N HIS A 231 -2.98 5.14 8.55
CA HIS A 231 -2.90 3.72 8.20
C HIS A 231 -3.68 2.86 9.20
N ILE A 232 -4.56 2.00 8.70
CA ILE A 232 -5.43 1.12 9.51
C ILE A 232 -5.16 -0.35 9.26
N ALA A 233 -4.78 -0.76 8.06
CA ALA A 233 -4.42 -2.15 7.82
C ALA A 233 -3.50 -2.28 6.63
N TYR A 234 -2.90 -3.46 6.48
CA TYR A 234 -2.10 -3.80 5.32
C TYR A 234 -2.52 -5.16 4.79
N ILE A 235 -3.08 -5.17 3.59
CA ILE A 235 -3.56 -6.39 2.94
C ILE A 235 -2.34 -7.09 2.31
N PRO A 236 -2.10 -8.37 2.66
CA PRO A 236 -1.01 -9.14 2.08
C PRO A 236 -1.30 -9.45 0.61
N LYS A 237 -0.25 -9.64 -0.18
CA LYS A 237 -0.40 -10.13 -1.55
C LYS A 237 -0.96 -11.55 -1.53
N VAL A 238 -2.19 -11.71 -2.02
CA VAL A 238 -2.81 -13.03 -2.15
C VAL A 238 -2.42 -13.64 -3.49
N TRP A 239 -1.77 -14.81 -3.46
CA TRP A 239 -1.50 -15.58 -4.68
C TRP A 239 -2.68 -16.51 -4.95
N LEU A 240 -3.39 -16.28 -6.06
CA LEU A 240 -4.51 -17.11 -6.54
C LEU A 240 -4.18 -18.61 -6.67
N THR A 241 -2.90 -19.00 -6.74
CA THR A 241 -2.47 -20.40 -6.88
C THR A 241 -2.84 -21.28 -5.68
N ILE A 242 -2.93 -20.71 -4.47
CA ILE A 242 -3.35 -21.45 -3.26
C ILE A 242 -4.83 -21.84 -3.34
N ILE A 243 -5.61 -21.16 -4.17
CA ILE A 243 -7.05 -21.30 -4.20
C ILE A 243 -7.51 -22.49 -5.06
N CYS A 244 -6.75 -22.88 -6.09
CA CYS A 244 -7.08 -24.05 -6.91
C CYS A 244 -6.63 -25.40 -6.31
N SER A 245 -5.78 -25.40 -5.28
CA SER A 245 -5.25 -26.65 -4.71
C SER A 245 -6.22 -27.35 -3.77
N SER A 246 -7.21 -26.64 -3.19
CA SER A 246 -8.19 -27.26 -2.29
C SER A 246 -9.38 -27.91 -3.01
N THR A 247 -9.48 -27.77 -4.33
CA THR A 247 -10.55 -28.40 -5.14
C THR A 247 -10.07 -29.67 -5.86
N ALA A 248 -8.81 -30.07 -5.69
CA ALA A 248 -8.25 -31.24 -6.39
C ALA A 248 -8.46 -32.57 -5.64
N ASP A 249 -8.89 -32.56 -4.37
CA ASP A 249 -9.07 -33.78 -3.56
C ASP A 249 -10.54 -34.26 -3.46
N LEU A 250 -11.38 -33.89 -4.44
CA LEU A 250 -12.74 -34.42 -4.57
C LEU A 250 -12.93 -35.05 -5.96
N THR A 251 -12.24 -36.16 -6.19
CA THR A 251 -12.60 -37.19 -7.19
C THR A 251 -12.50 -38.56 -6.56
#